data_AF-A0A7X7J9F8-F1
#
_entry.id   AF-A0A7X7J9F8-F1
#
_cell.length_a   1.000
_cell.length_b   1.000
_cell.length_c   1.000
_cell.angle_alpha   90.00
_cell.angle_beta   90.00
_cell.angle_gamma   90.00
#
_symmetry.space_group_name_H-M   'P 1'
#
loop_
_entity.id
_entity.type
_entity.pdbx_description
1 polymer ?
#
loop_
_entity_poly.entity_id
_entity_poly.type
_entity_poly.pdbx_seq_one_letter_code
_entity_poly.pdbx_strand_id
1 'polypeptide(L)'
;PLAHVGSVGIANSGKTLFTFEGATCAHDAHGRQAAAPGHFKEGTLAFDLPLDGRTPFGAPAQPEEDAMAELFAAIRYGSARFLDQIGLSRVVIGASGGIDSALVAAIYAAILPPDRLLLVNMPSRFNSKSTIGLARRLAENLRCFFAEVSIEESARHTAAQIDGLPIRSADGRLQGRLDLGELLMENVQARDRSSRVLAAVAAAFGGGFTCNANKSEATVGYSTLYGDLGGFLANIADLWKGEVFRLARHVNEKAFPGPVIPEGSFALPPSAELGPSQNVDEGKGDPIIYPYHDKLFQSWVERQDRASPEELLKWYAEGALEKEIGWEGMISNLFPDAAAFTADLERWWNLYSGLAAAKRVQAPPVLAVKRRAFGFDQREAITKPWYSERYRALKRKLTDRPA
;
A
#
# COMPACT_ATOMS: atom_id res chain seq x y z
N PRO A 1 -34.08 5.56 -24.19
CA PRO A 1 -33.49 4.43 -23.43
C PRO A 1 -32.00 4.35 -23.73
N LEU A 2 -31.18 4.08 -22.72
CA LEU A 2 -29.73 3.87 -22.87
C LEU A 2 -29.39 2.49 -22.36
N ALA A 3 -28.72 1.67 -23.17
CA ALA A 3 -28.12 0.42 -22.72
C ALA A 3 -26.60 0.63 -22.61
N HIS A 4 -26.05 0.37 -21.42
CA HIS A 4 -24.61 0.38 -21.18
C HIS A 4 -24.16 -1.05 -20.97
N VAL A 5 -23.15 -1.48 -21.73
CA VAL A 5 -22.52 -2.80 -21.57
C VAL A 5 -21.11 -2.58 -21.06
N GLY A 6 -20.84 -3.08 -19.86
CA GLY A 6 -19.53 -3.00 -19.21
C GLY A 6 -18.84 -4.36 -19.21
N SER A 7 -17.52 -4.34 -19.41
CA SER A 7 -16.68 -5.55 -19.30
C SER A 7 -16.58 -6.00 -17.85
N VAL A 8 -16.51 -7.30 -17.59
CA VAL A 8 -16.29 -7.86 -16.24
C VAL A 8 -15.06 -8.77 -16.26
N GLY A 9 -14.23 -8.71 -15.22
CA GLY A 9 -12.97 -9.45 -15.20
C GLY A 9 -11.79 -8.58 -14.78
N ILE A 10 -10.60 -8.96 -15.21
CA ILE A 10 -9.38 -8.17 -14.98
C ILE A 10 -8.61 -7.95 -16.29
N ALA A 11 -8.10 -6.74 -16.51
CA ALA A 11 -7.04 -6.51 -17.48
C ALA A 11 -5.70 -6.58 -16.77
N ASN A 12 -4.80 -7.37 -17.33
CA ASN A 12 -3.48 -7.60 -16.78
C ASN A 12 -2.43 -7.03 -17.74
N SER A 13 -1.81 -5.91 -17.36
CA SER A 13 -0.72 -5.29 -18.13
C SER A 13 0.68 -5.81 -17.72
N GLY A 14 0.73 -6.89 -16.94
CA GLY A 14 1.93 -7.40 -16.28
C GLY A 14 2.27 -6.60 -15.02
N LYS A 15 2.36 -5.26 -15.11
CA LYS A 15 2.73 -4.40 -13.96
C LYS A 15 1.53 -3.88 -13.16
N THR A 16 0.40 -3.68 -13.83
CA THR A 16 -0.82 -3.16 -13.22
C THR A 16 -1.99 -4.05 -13.61
N LEU A 17 -2.80 -4.40 -12.63
CA LEU A 17 -4.03 -5.16 -12.78
C LEU A 17 -5.20 -4.20 -12.61
N PHE A 18 -6.11 -4.17 -13.57
CA PHE A 18 -7.32 -3.36 -13.50
C PHE A 18 -8.51 -4.28 -13.32
N THR A 19 -9.30 -4.02 -12.28
CA THR A 19 -10.57 -4.72 -12.07
C THR A 19 -11.66 -4.02 -12.85
N PHE A 20 -12.47 -4.78 -13.60
CA PHE A 20 -13.70 -4.27 -14.20
C PHE A 20 -14.90 -4.88 -13.49
N GLU A 21 -15.75 -4.03 -12.90
CA GLU A 21 -16.95 -4.46 -12.20
C GLU A 21 -18.08 -4.94 -13.11
N GLY A 22 -18.00 -4.73 -14.42
CA GLY A 22 -19.15 -4.88 -15.31
C GLY A 22 -20.07 -3.68 -15.19
N ALA A 23 -21.09 -3.78 -14.32
CA ALA A 23 -22.15 -2.76 -14.20
C ALA A 23 -22.96 -2.55 -15.49
N THR A 24 -23.16 -3.62 -16.28
CA THR A 24 -24.07 -3.60 -17.43
C THR A 24 -25.47 -3.18 -16.95
N CYS A 25 -26.03 -2.13 -17.54
CA CYS A 25 -27.32 -1.58 -17.10
C CYS A 25 -28.15 -1.03 -18.26
N ALA A 26 -29.44 -0.86 -18.00
CA ALA A 26 -30.37 -0.18 -18.88
C ALA A 26 -31.03 1.00 -18.16
N HIS A 27 -31.17 2.13 -18.84
CA HIS A 27 -31.89 3.31 -18.36
C HIS A 27 -33.15 3.57 -19.19
N ASP A 28 -34.24 3.92 -18.50
CA ASP A 28 -35.52 4.23 -19.10
C ASP A 28 -35.55 5.62 -19.78
N ALA A 29 -36.71 6.00 -20.33
CA ALA A 29 -36.91 7.29 -21.01
C ALA A 29 -36.76 8.51 -20.08
N HIS A 30 -36.75 8.32 -18.75
CA HIS A 30 -36.57 9.35 -17.74
C HIS A 30 -35.18 9.31 -17.09
N GLY A 31 -34.28 8.47 -17.60
CA GLY A 31 -32.92 8.31 -17.07
C GLY A 31 -32.82 7.43 -15.83
N ARG A 32 -33.91 6.79 -15.39
CA ARG A 32 -33.90 5.89 -14.23
C ARG A 32 -33.29 4.54 -14.63
N GLN A 33 -32.43 3.99 -13.77
CA GLN A 33 -31.83 2.68 -14.00
C GLN A 33 -32.90 1.58 -13.85
N ALA A 34 -33.28 0.99 -14.98
CA ALA A 34 -34.38 0.04 -15.14
C ALA A 34 -33.96 -1.42 -14.94
N ALA A 35 -32.67 -1.72 -15.09
CA ALA A 35 -32.12 -3.05 -14.84
C ALA A 35 -30.60 -2.96 -14.61
N ALA A 36 -30.11 -3.66 -13.58
CA ALA A 36 -28.69 -3.80 -13.25
C ALA A 36 -28.48 -5.14 -12.52
N PRO A 37 -27.84 -6.16 -13.14
CA PRO A 37 -27.71 -7.50 -12.58
C PRO A 37 -26.64 -7.62 -11.46
N GLY A 38 -26.08 -6.48 -11.03
CA GLY A 38 -25.03 -6.38 -10.01
C GLY A 38 -23.62 -6.29 -10.59
N HIS A 39 -22.66 -6.07 -9.70
CA HIS A 39 -21.23 -5.94 -10.02
C HIS A 39 -20.49 -7.28 -9.93
N PHE A 40 -19.34 -7.38 -10.60
CA PHE A 40 -18.40 -8.50 -10.54
C PHE A 40 -18.97 -9.87 -10.94
N LYS A 41 -20.02 -9.86 -11.78
CA LYS A 41 -20.70 -11.06 -12.26
C LYS A 41 -20.79 -11.08 -13.78
N GLU A 42 -20.35 -12.19 -14.37
CA GLU A 42 -20.58 -12.47 -15.79
C GLU A 42 -22.01 -12.93 -16.02
N GLY A 43 -22.64 -12.43 -17.09
CA GLY A 43 -24.00 -12.78 -17.41
C GLY A 43 -24.58 -11.98 -18.56
N THR A 44 -25.87 -12.16 -18.79
CA THR A 44 -26.64 -11.49 -19.84
C THR A 44 -27.76 -10.69 -19.19
N LEU A 45 -27.93 -9.44 -19.64
CA LEU A 45 -29.05 -8.59 -19.27
C LEU A 45 -30.06 -8.55 -20.42
N ALA A 46 -31.28 -9.03 -20.17
CA ALA A 46 -32.41 -8.94 -21.09
C ALA A 46 -33.51 -8.09 -20.46
N PHE A 47 -34.14 -7.24 -21.26
CA PHE A 47 -35.27 -6.41 -20.84
C PHE A 47 -36.17 -6.11 -22.04
N ASP A 48 -37.47 -5.96 -21.77
CA ASP A 48 -38.44 -5.54 -22.78
C ASP A 48 -38.47 -4.02 -22.88
N LEU A 49 -38.34 -3.50 -24.10
CA LEU A 49 -38.33 -2.07 -24.38
C LEU A 49 -39.64 -1.63 -25.04
N PRO A 50 -40.44 -0.76 -24.38
CA PRO A 50 -41.61 -0.14 -25.01
C PRO A 50 -41.20 0.69 -26.23
N LEU A 51 -41.89 0.48 -27.36
CA LEU A 51 -41.59 1.16 -28.63
C LEU A 51 -42.13 2.59 -28.72
N ASP A 52 -42.95 3.02 -27.77
CA ASP A 52 -43.49 4.39 -27.72
C ASP A 52 -42.44 5.44 -27.30
N GLY A 53 -41.26 4.99 -26.85
CA GLY A 53 -40.14 5.82 -26.43
C GLY A 53 -40.40 6.66 -25.18
N ARG A 54 -41.53 6.46 -24.50
CA ARG A 54 -41.98 7.27 -23.36
C ARG A 54 -42.32 6.45 -22.15
N THR A 55 -42.84 5.24 -22.34
CA THR A 55 -43.23 4.37 -21.25
C THR A 55 -41.98 3.86 -20.55
N PRO A 56 -41.86 4.06 -19.22
CA PRO A 56 -40.79 3.46 -18.46
C PRO A 56 -40.87 1.94 -18.44
N PHE A 57 -39.72 1.29 -18.29
CA PHE A 57 -39.64 -0.17 -18.22
C PHE A 57 -38.73 -0.59 -17.06
N GLY A 58 -38.80 -1.88 -16.72
CA GLY A 58 -38.01 -2.48 -15.64
C GLY A 58 -38.43 -2.05 -14.23
N ALA A 59 -37.69 -2.54 -13.24
CA ALA A 59 -37.83 -2.14 -11.85
C ALA A 59 -36.68 -1.20 -11.48
N PRO A 60 -36.91 -0.12 -10.70
CA PRO A 60 -35.84 0.77 -10.28
C PRO A 60 -34.77 -0.03 -9.53
N ALA A 61 -33.55 -0.06 -10.08
CA ALA A 61 -32.39 -0.52 -9.33
C ALA A 61 -32.01 0.56 -8.31
N GLN A 62 -31.72 0.16 -7.07
CA GLN A 62 -31.10 1.05 -6.09
C GLN A 62 -29.59 0.94 -6.24
N PRO A 63 -28.86 2.06 -6.38
CA PRO A 63 -27.41 2.05 -6.31
C PRO A 63 -26.98 1.54 -4.93
N GLU A 64 -25.94 0.71 -4.88
CA GLU A 64 -25.29 0.38 -3.63
C GLU A 64 -24.40 1.58 -3.25
N GLU A 65 -24.66 2.22 -2.10
CA GLU A 65 -24.00 3.49 -1.73
C GLU A 65 -22.78 3.31 -0.82
N ASP A 66 -22.38 2.06 -0.51
CA ASP A 66 -21.27 1.78 0.39
C ASP A 66 -19.94 1.67 -0.36
N ALA A 67 -19.26 2.82 -0.51
CA ALA A 67 -17.97 2.89 -1.20
C ALA A 67 -16.88 1.96 -0.62
N MET A 68 -16.92 1.63 0.69
CA MET A 68 -15.96 0.69 1.27
C MET A 68 -16.31 -0.76 0.94
N ALA A 69 -17.61 -1.10 0.85
CA ALA A 69 -18.06 -2.40 0.39
C ALA A 69 -17.67 -2.63 -1.08
N GLU A 70 -17.89 -1.62 -1.93
CA GLU A 70 -17.48 -1.66 -3.35
C GLU A 70 -15.97 -1.82 -3.49
N LEU A 71 -15.19 -1.06 -2.73
CA LEU A 71 -13.73 -1.15 -2.72
C LEU A 71 -13.24 -2.54 -2.27
N PHE A 72 -13.81 -3.08 -1.20
CA PHE A 72 -13.49 -4.44 -0.74
C PHE A 72 -13.84 -5.49 -1.80
N ALA A 73 -15.02 -5.37 -2.41
CA ALA A 73 -15.48 -6.27 -3.46
C ALA A 73 -14.56 -6.23 -4.69
N ALA A 74 -14.13 -5.03 -5.12
CA ALA A 74 -13.21 -4.83 -6.23
C ALA A 74 -11.84 -5.47 -5.96
N ILE A 75 -11.27 -5.26 -4.76
CA ILE A 75 -9.98 -5.83 -4.37
C ILE A 75 -10.06 -7.35 -4.26
N ARG A 76 -11.12 -7.87 -3.62
CA ARG A 76 -11.36 -9.31 -3.47
C ARG A 76 -11.51 -9.97 -4.84
N TYR A 77 -12.36 -9.43 -5.69
CA TYR A 77 -12.61 -9.98 -7.03
C TYR A 77 -11.36 -9.94 -7.90
N GLY A 78 -10.67 -8.80 -7.95
CA GLY A 78 -9.44 -8.64 -8.73
C GLY A 78 -8.33 -9.59 -8.27
N SER A 79 -8.13 -9.71 -6.96
CA SER A 79 -7.16 -10.64 -6.37
C SER A 79 -7.52 -12.11 -6.68
N ALA A 80 -8.79 -12.49 -6.56
CA ALA A 80 -9.26 -13.85 -6.84
C ALA A 80 -9.05 -14.23 -8.32
N ARG A 81 -9.40 -13.34 -9.24
CA ARG A 81 -9.19 -13.55 -10.68
C ARG A 81 -7.72 -13.62 -11.04
N PHE A 82 -6.87 -12.83 -10.39
CA PHE A 82 -5.44 -12.89 -10.63
C PHE A 82 -4.82 -14.20 -10.14
N LEU A 83 -5.20 -14.68 -8.94
CA LEU A 83 -4.78 -15.99 -8.44
C LEU A 83 -5.13 -17.11 -9.42
N ASP A 84 -6.35 -17.10 -9.97
CA ASP A 84 -6.79 -18.04 -10.99
C ASP A 84 -5.95 -17.95 -12.28
N GLN A 85 -5.72 -16.74 -12.80
CA GLN A 85 -4.89 -16.52 -14.00
C GLN A 85 -3.46 -17.05 -13.87
N ILE A 86 -2.85 -16.97 -12.69
CA ILE A 86 -1.49 -17.46 -12.43
C ILE A 86 -1.46 -18.90 -11.90
N GLY A 87 -2.62 -19.55 -11.74
CA GLY A 87 -2.73 -20.92 -11.22
C GLY A 87 -2.33 -21.06 -9.74
N LEU A 88 -2.37 -19.98 -8.96
CA LEU A 88 -1.93 -19.98 -7.57
C LEU A 88 -3.10 -20.24 -6.62
N SER A 89 -3.07 -21.40 -5.96
CA SER A 89 -4.15 -21.82 -5.06
C SER A 89 -3.81 -21.68 -3.57
N ARG A 90 -2.57 -21.33 -3.22
CA ARG A 90 -2.10 -21.16 -1.84
C ARG A 90 -1.32 -19.87 -1.68
N VAL A 91 -1.59 -19.15 -0.60
CA VAL A 91 -0.96 -17.85 -0.31
C VAL A 91 -0.29 -17.87 1.05
N VAL A 92 0.93 -17.36 1.08
CA VAL A 92 1.71 -17.10 2.30
C VAL A 92 1.76 -15.59 2.56
N ILE A 93 1.58 -15.18 3.81
CA ILE A 93 1.57 -13.77 4.19
C ILE A 93 2.52 -13.56 5.36
N GLY A 94 3.45 -12.61 5.23
CA GLY A 94 4.19 -12.12 6.38
C GLY A 94 3.26 -11.37 7.32
N ALA A 95 3.01 -11.91 8.51
CA ALA A 95 2.09 -11.35 9.50
C ALA A 95 2.89 -10.61 10.58
N SER A 96 2.91 -9.27 10.50
CA SER A 96 3.67 -8.42 11.43
C SER A 96 2.86 -7.98 12.65
N GLY A 97 1.55 -8.26 12.69
CA GLY A 97 0.64 -7.70 13.69
C GLY A 97 0.15 -6.28 13.37
N GLY A 98 0.77 -5.61 12.39
CA GLY A 98 0.33 -4.31 11.87
C GLY A 98 -0.84 -4.41 10.89
N ILE A 99 -1.50 -3.26 10.68
CA ILE A 99 -2.78 -3.17 9.96
C ILE A 99 -2.73 -3.64 8.51
N ASP A 100 -1.63 -3.39 7.77
CA ASP A 100 -1.57 -3.72 6.34
C ASP A 100 -1.59 -5.22 6.13
N SER A 101 -0.71 -5.95 6.84
CA SER A 101 -0.68 -7.42 6.78
C SER A 101 -1.99 -8.05 7.25
N ALA A 102 -2.66 -7.42 8.23
CA ALA A 102 -3.94 -7.91 8.75
C ALA A 102 -5.08 -7.75 7.74
N LEU A 103 -5.16 -6.60 7.07
CA LEU A 103 -6.11 -6.37 5.99
C LEU A 103 -5.86 -7.33 4.82
N VAL A 104 -4.60 -7.49 4.40
CA VAL A 104 -4.25 -8.40 3.30
C VAL A 104 -4.62 -9.85 3.65
N ALA A 105 -4.38 -10.29 4.89
CA ALA A 105 -4.81 -11.60 5.36
C ALA A 105 -6.34 -11.78 5.31
N ALA A 106 -7.09 -10.77 5.75
CA ALA A 106 -8.55 -10.81 5.69
C ALA A 106 -9.07 -10.84 4.23
N ILE A 107 -8.45 -10.10 3.31
CA ILE A 107 -8.78 -10.15 1.87
C ILE A 107 -8.58 -11.56 1.32
N TYR A 108 -7.41 -12.18 1.56
CA TYR A 108 -7.15 -13.53 1.06
C TYR A 108 -7.99 -14.60 1.76
N ALA A 109 -8.35 -14.44 3.03
CA ALA A 109 -9.27 -15.34 3.73
C ALA A 109 -10.70 -15.27 3.18
N ALA A 110 -11.10 -14.15 2.57
CA ALA A 110 -12.37 -14.02 1.86
C ALA A 110 -12.35 -14.66 0.45
N ILE A 111 -11.18 -15.15 0.00
CA ILE A 111 -10.97 -15.75 -1.33
C ILE A 111 -10.65 -17.24 -1.21
N LEU A 112 -9.78 -17.61 -0.28
CA LEU A 112 -9.22 -18.94 -0.13
C LEU A 112 -9.79 -19.65 1.09
N PRO A 113 -9.95 -20.99 1.04
CA PRO A 113 -10.27 -21.75 2.23
C PRO A 113 -9.11 -21.68 3.25
N PRO A 114 -9.38 -21.87 4.55
CA PRO A 114 -8.38 -21.60 5.59
C PRO A 114 -7.12 -22.48 5.53
N ASP A 115 -7.21 -23.69 4.97
CA ASP A 115 -6.09 -24.63 4.77
C ASP A 115 -5.15 -24.24 3.62
N ARG A 116 -5.48 -23.19 2.86
CA ARG A 116 -4.68 -22.67 1.75
C ARG A 116 -4.07 -21.29 2.05
N LEU A 117 -4.24 -20.81 3.28
CA LEU A 117 -3.71 -19.55 3.75
C LEU A 117 -2.76 -19.79 4.92
N LEU A 118 -1.53 -19.32 4.81
CA LEU A 118 -0.51 -19.44 5.85
C LEU A 118 0.03 -18.07 6.24
N LEU A 119 -0.17 -17.69 7.50
CA LEU A 119 0.42 -16.50 8.10
C LEU A 119 1.75 -16.89 8.75
N VAL A 120 2.80 -16.12 8.45
CA VAL A 120 4.15 -16.36 8.98
C VAL A 120 4.61 -15.13 9.73
N ASN A 121 4.76 -15.27 11.04
CA ASN A 121 5.39 -14.24 11.86
C ASN A 121 6.91 -14.50 11.92
N MET A 122 7.71 -13.43 11.81
CA MET A 122 9.17 -13.54 11.67
C MET A 122 9.91 -12.58 12.61
N PRO A 123 9.89 -12.84 13.92
CA PRO A 123 10.39 -11.89 14.90
C PRO A 123 11.93 -11.84 14.93
N SER A 124 12.47 -10.65 15.19
CA SER A 124 13.81 -10.43 15.73
C SER A 124 13.72 -9.90 17.16
N ARG A 125 14.85 -9.57 17.77
CA ARG A 125 14.92 -8.95 19.11
C ARG A 125 14.14 -7.63 19.25
N PHE A 126 13.77 -6.98 18.15
CA PHE A 126 13.09 -5.68 18.16
C PHE A 126 11.56 -5.80 18.13
N ASN A 127 11.01 -6.98 17.82
CA ASN A 127 9.57 -7.17 17.78
C ASN A 127 8.97 -7.28 19.19
N SER A 128 7.92 -6.51 19.45
CA SER A 128 7.19 -6.57 20.71
C SER A 128 6.42 -7.89 20.87
N LYS A 129 6.18 -8.30 22.12
CA LYS A 129 5.26 -9.43 22.40
C LYS A 129 3.84 -9.12 21.93
N SER A 130 3.48 -7.83 21.94
CA SER A 130 2.20 -7.29 21.47
C SER A 130 1.97 -7.64 20.00
N THR A 131 2.89 -7.30 19.10
CA THR A 131 2.73 -7.55 17.66
C THR A 131 2.72 -9.04 17.30
N ILE A 132 3.56 -9.83 17.97
CA ILE A 132 3.58 -11.30 17.84
C ILE A 132 2.21 -11.90 18.23
N GLY A 133 1.64 -11.46 19.36
CA GLY A 133 0.33 -11.90 19.83
C GLY A 133 -0.80 -11.54 18.88
N LEU A 134 -0.77 -10.33 18.30
CA LEU A 134 -1.77 -9.88 17.31
C LEU A 134 -1.72 -10.71 16.03
N ALA A 135 -0.53 -11.02 15.51
CA ALA A 135 -0.38 -11.86 14.32
C ALA A 135 -0.96 -13.27 14.52
N ARG A 136 -0.72 -13.88 15.70
CA ARG A 136 -1.30 -15.17 16.07
C ARG A 136 -2.81 -15.10 16.21
N ARG A 137 -3.33 -14.07 16.88
CA ARG A 137 -4.77 -13.86 17.09
C ARG A 137 -5.51 -13.67 15.77
N LEU A 138 -4.91 -12.96 14.82
CA LEU A 138 -5.46 -12.81 13.48
C LEU A 138 -5.63 -14.18 12.79
N ALA A 139 -4.61 -15.04 12.86
CA ALA A 139 -4.70 -16.39 12.28
C ALA A 139 -5.77 -17.24 12.96
N GLU A 140 -5.92 -17.16 14.28
CA GLU A 140 -7.00 -17.82 15.03
C GLU A 140 -8.38 -17.34 14.57
N ASN A 141 -8.57 -16.03 14.45
CA ASN A 141 -9.83 -15.42 14.02
C ASN A 141 -10.21 -15.85 12.59
N LEU A 142 -9.24 -15.89 11.69
CA LEU A 142 -9.39 -16.32 10.30
C LEU A 142 -9.41 -17.85 10.13
N ARG A 143 -9.07 -18.59 11.18
CA ARG A 143 -8.96 -20.06 11.22
C ARG A 143 -7.97 -20.65 10.22
N CYS A 144 -6.96 -19.88 9.83
CA CYS A 144 -5.94 -20.28 8.86
C CYS A 144 -4.68 -20.80 9.55
N PHE A 145 -3.71 -21.29 8.76
CA PHE A 145 -2.45 -21.77 9.32
C PHE A 145 -1.57 -20.61 9.79
N PHE A 146 -0.79 -20.88 10.84
CA PHE A 146 0.15 -19.94 11.43
C PHE A 146 1.49 -20.62 11.68
N ALA A 147 2.58 -19.93 11.33
CA ALA A 147 3.93 -20.35 11.64
C ALA A 147 4.73 -19.16 12.22
N GLU A 148 5.71 -19.47 13.07
CA GLU A 148 6.62 -18.49 13.64
C GLU A 148 8.05 -18.93 13.37
N VAL A 149 8.85 -18.07 12.74
CA VAL A 149 10.24 -18.35 12.37
C VAL A 149 11.10 -17.13 12.67
N SER A 150 11.87 -17.16 13.74
CA SER A 150 12.75 -16.03 14.07
C SER A 150 13.84 -15.83 13.02
N ILE A 151 14.14 -14.58 12.71
CA ILE A 151 15.24 -14.17 11.82
C ILE A 151 16.50 -13.74 12.59
N GLU A 152 16.49 -13.81 13.92
CA GLU A 152 17.54 -13.25 14.77
C GLU A 152 18.93 -13.85 14.45
N GLU A 153 18.99 -15.17 14.31
CA GLU A 153 20.26 -15.85 14.02
C GLU A 153 20.79 -15.55 12.62
N SER A 154 19.92 -15.41 11.61
CA SER A 154 20.35 -15.09 10.25
C SER A 154 20.84 -13.65 10.14
N ALA A 155 20.16 -12.72 10.79
CA ALA A 155 20.56 -11.32 10.84
C ALA A 155 21.93 -11.19 11.52
N ARG A 156 22.13 -11.85 12.67
CA ARG A 156 23.42 -11.89 13.38
C ARG A 156 24.51 -12.55 12.54
N HIS A 157 24.20 -13.62 11.82
CA HIS A 157 25.17 -14.29 10.96
C HIS A 157 25.64 -13.38 9.82
N THR A 158 24.70 -12.67 9.18
CA THR A 158 25.01 -11.69 8.14
C THR A 158 25.92 -10.59 8.66
N ALA A 159 25.63 -10.03 9.85
CA ALA A 159 26.49 -9.07 10.51
C ALA A 159 27.91 -9.62 10.72
N ALA A 160 28.02 -10.82 11.30
CA ALA A 160 29.32 -11.45 11.53
C ALA A 160 30.15 -11.73 10.26
N GLN A 161 29.50 -11.89 9.10
CA GLN A 161 30.18 -12.10 7.82
C GLN A 161 30.66 -10.81 7.16
N ILE A 162 29.93 -9.70 7.35
CA ILE A 162 30.18 -8.45 6.63
C ILE A 162 30.93 -7.43 7.49
N ASP A 163 30.65 -7.37 8.78
CA ASP A 163 31.26 -6.38 9.67
C ASP A 163 32.76 -6.62 9.79
N GLY A 164 33.53 -5.59 9.47
CA GLY A 164 34.97 -5.67 9.42
C GLY A 164 35.54 -6.34 8.17
N LEU A 165 34.71 -6.76 7.19
CA LEU A 165 35.19 -7.41 5.97
C LEU A 165 36.10 -6.44 5.19
N PRO A 166 37.37 -6.80 4.90
CA PRO A 166 38.33 -5.90 4.28
C PRO A 166 38.04 -5.72 2.79
N ILE A 167 37.98 -4.47 2.34
CA ILE A 167 37.92 -4.12 0.92
C ILE A 167 39.33 -3.85 0.44
N ARG A 168 39.73 -4.50 -0.66
CA ARG A 168 41.04 -4.34 -1.27
C ARG A 168 40.92 -3.83 -2.70
N SER A 169 41.87 -3.02 -3.14
CA SER A 169 42.03 -2.66 -4.55
C SER A 169 42.53 -3.86 -5.37
N ALA A 170 42.48 -3.74 -6.70
CA ALA A 170 42.92 -4.81 -7.60
C ALA A 170 44.39 -5.25 -7.40
N ASP A 171 45.23 -4.36 -6.90
CA ASP A 171 46.64 -4.62 -6.52
C ASP A 171 46.81 -5.17 -5.09
N GLY A 172 45.70 -5.49 -4.38
CA GLY A 172 45.69 -6.12 -3.06
C GLY A 172 45.80 -5.17 -1.86
N ARG A 173 45.95 -3.86 -2.08
CA ARG A 173 46.08 -2.87 -0.98
C ARG A 173 44.75 -2.70 -0.25
N LEU A 174 44.79 -2.66 1.09
CA LEU A 174 43.61 -2.43 1.91
C LEU A 174 43.09 -1.00 1.70
N GLN A 175 41.83 -0.87 1.31
CA GLN A 175 41.14 0.42 1.08
C GLN A 175 40.21 0.79 2.25
N GLY A 176 39.73 -0.20 2.99
CA GLY A 176 38.84 0.01 4.12
C GLY A 176 38.23 -1.30 4.62
N ARG A 177 37.26 -1.18 5.51
CA ARG A 177 36.44 -2.29 6.00
C ARG A 177 34.98 -1.92 5.88
N LEU A 178 34.14 -2.91 5.59
CA LEU A 178 32.70 -2.73 5.60
C LEU A 178 32.18 -2.66 7.04
N ASP A 179 31.12 -1.88 7.21
CA ASP A 179 30.35 -1.73 8.44
C ASP A 179 28.88 -1.62 8.04
N LEU A 180 28.04 -2.53 8.54
CA LEU A 180 26.61 -2.47 8.27
C LEU A 180 25.94 -1.35 9.10
N GLY A 181 26.39 -1.08 10.33
CA GLY A 181 25.68 -0.18 11.23
C GLY A 181 24.19 -0.53 11.42
N GLU A 182 23.45 0.33 12.13
CA GLU A 182 22.06 0.04 12.50
C GLU A 182 21.10 0.07 11.30
N LEU A 183 21.15 1.13 10.48
CA LEU A 183 20.21 1.31 9.36
C LEU A 183 20.37 0.26 8.25
N LEU A 184 21.58 -0.23 7.97
CA LEU A 184 21.73 -1.32 6.99
C LEU A 184 21.26 -2.65 7.60
N MET A 185 21.42 -2.85 8.91
CA MET A 185 20.87 -4.02 9.61
C MET A 185 19.35 -4.07 9.61
N GLU A 186 18.65 -2.94 9.66
CA GLU A 186 17.20 -2.89 9.43
C GLU A 186 16.83 -3.46 8.05
N ASN A 187 17.58 -3.06 7.01
CA ASN A 187 17.38 -3.57 5.65
C ASN A 187 17.76 -5.05 5.50
N VAL A 188 18.78 -5.55 6.22
CA VAL A 188 19.10 -6.99 6.25
C VAL A 188 17.93 -7.77 6.84
N GLN A 189 17.37 -7.32 7.97
CA GLN A 189 16.22 -7.96 8.59
C GLN A 189 15.00 -7.99 7.66
N ALA A 190 14.70 -6.90 6.96
CA ALA A 190 13.60 -6.89 5.99
C ALA A 190 13.80 -7.90 4.85
N ARG A 191 15.03 -8.06 4.33
CA ARG A 191 15.36 -9.06 3.29
C ARG A 191 15.32 -10.49 3.81
N ASP A 192 15.78 -10.72 5.04
CA ASP A 192 15.70 -12.02 5.70
C ASP A 192 14.25 -12.49 5.85
N ARG A 193 13.33 -11.58 6.17
CA ARG A 193 11.90 -11.91 6.24
C ARG A 193 11.36 -12.31 4.87
N SER A 194 11.44 -11.43 3.88
CA SER A 194 10.76 -11.68 2.61
C SER A 194 11.53 -12.60 1.67
N SER A 195 12.73 -12.18 1.24
CA SER A 195 13.50 -12.89 0.20
C SER A 195 14.03 -14.24 0.66
N ARG A 196 14.24 -14.43 1.96
CA ARG A 196 14.72 -15.70 2.51
C ARG A 196 13.57 -16.53 3.10
N VAL A 197 12.94 -16.07 4.20
CA VAL A 197 11.97 -16.88 4.93
C VAL A 197 10.66 -17.05 4.17
N LEU A 198 9.98 -15.97 3.77
CA LEU A 198 8.69 -16.06 3.07
C LEU A 198 8.83 -16.78 1.72
N ALA A 199 9.90 -16.50 0.97
CA ALA A 199 10.17 -17.20 -0.28
C ALA A 199 10.33 -18.71 -0.07
N ALA A 200 11.13 -19.14 0.91
CA ALA A 200 11.33 -20.56 1.21
C ALA A 200 10.06 -21.23 1.73
N VAL A 201 9.31 -20.56 2.62
CA VAL A 201 8.05 -21.07 3.17
C VAL A 201 7.00 -21.19 2.08
N ALA A 202 6.86 -20.19 1.20
CA ALA A 202 5.93 -20.24 0.08
C ALA A 202 6.23 -21.42 -0.87
N ALA A 203 7.51 -21.63 -1.19
CA ALA A 203 7.93 -22.78 -2.01
C ALA A 203 7.60 -24.11 -1.32
N ALA A 204 7.91 -24.25 -0.02
CA ALA A 204 7.62 -25.47 0.74
C ALA A 204 6.11 -25.73 0.92
N PHE A 205 5.30 -24.67 1.05
CA PHE A 205 3.85 -24.76 1.14
C PHE A 205 3.18 -25.01 -0.22
N GLY A 206 3.94 -24.89 -1.32
CA GLY A 206 3.42 -25.02 -2.69
C GLY A 206 2.50 -23.85 -3.06
N GLY A 207 2.90 -22.63 -2.70
CA GLY A 207 2.18 -21.38 -2.93
C GLY A 207 3.11 -20.21 -3.24
N GLY A 208 2.60 -18.99 -3.07
CA GLY A 208 3.33 -17.75 -3.31
C GLY A 208 3.12 -16.78 -2.14
N PHE A 209 4.11 -15.93 -1.85
CA PHE A 209 3.97 -14.92 -0.81
C PHE A 209 3.54 -13.57 -1.38
N THR A 210 2.66 -12.87 -0.66
CA THR A 210 2.10 -11.57 -1.09
C THR A 210 2.93 -10.40 -0.55
N CYS A 211 2.80 -9.24 -1.20
CA CYS A 211 3.32 -7.96 -0.71
C CYS A 211 2.21 -7.20 0.02
N ASN A 212 2.54 -6.60 1.18
CA ASN A 212 1.60 -5.87 2.03
C ASN A 212 1.74 -4.34 1.93
N ALA A 213 2.56 -3.84 1.00
CA ALA A 213 2.82 -2.40 0.89
C ALA A 213 1.54 -1.63 0.52
N ASN A 214 1.35 -0.46 1.12
CA ASN A 214 0.30 0.48 0.75
C ASN A 214 0.87 1.61 -0.14
N LYS A 215 -0.02 2.47 -0.65
CA LYS A 215 0.33 3.54 -1.59
C LYS A 215 1.20 4.62 -0.96
N SER A 216 1.01 4.91 0.33
CA SER A 216 1.79 5.91 1.06
C SER A 216 3.27 5.50 1.11
N GLU A 217 3.55 4.27 1.54
CA GLU A 217 4.88 3.67 1.59
C GLU A 217 5.49 3.53 0.18
N ALA A 218 4.70 3.05 -0.79
CA ALA A 218 5.15 2.90 -2.18
C ALA A 218 5.52 4.24 -2.84
N THR A 219 4.81 5.33 -2.50
CA THR A 219 5.06 6.66 -3.06
C THR A 219 6.47 7.15 -2.72
N VAL A 220 6.87 7.05 -1.46
CA VAL A 220 8.21 7.50 -1.05
C VAL A 220 9.21 6.36 -0.97
N GLY A 221 8.83 5.15 -1.38
CA GLY A 221 9.70 3.97 -1.32
C GLY A 221 10.19 3.72 0.10
N TYR A 222 9.32 3.94 1.10
CA TYR A 222 9.56 3.62 2.50
C TYR A 222 9.39 2.11 2.70
N SER A 223 10.32 1.39 2.08
CA SER A 223 10.38 -0.07 2.02
C SER A 223 11.79 -0.50 1.67
N THR A 224 12.16 -1.71 2.03
CA THR A 224 13.42 -2.33 1.62
C THR A 224 13.22 -3.06 0.29
N LEU A 225 14.03 -2.71 -0.71
CA LEU A 225 14.04 -3.42 -1.99
C LEU A 225 14.46 -4.89 -1.76
N TYR A 226 13.65 -5.81 -2.27
CA TYR A 226 13.74 -7.26 -2.01
C TYR A 226 13.51 -7.65 -0.53
N GLY A 227 12.99 -6.73 0.28
CA GLY A 227 12.44 -7.00 1.60
C GLY A 227 10.92 -7.00 1.53
N ASP A 228 10.31 -6.16 2.33
CA ASP A 228 8.86 -5.93 2.47
C ASP A 228 8.15 -5.48 1.18
N LEU A 229 8.88 -4.97 0.18
CA LEU A 229 8.35 -4.71 -1.17
C LEU A 229 8.23 -5.98 -2.05
N GLY A 230 8.62 -7.16 -1.56
CA GLY A 230 8.57 -8.41 -2.30
C GLY A 230 7.21 -9.12 -2.25
N GLY A 231 6.88 -9.88 -3.29
CA GLY A 231 5.70 -10.75 -3.35
C GLY A 231 5.28 -11.04 -4.79
N PHE A 232 4.19 -11.79 -4.97
CA PHE A 232 3.60 -12.01 -6.31
C PHE A 232 2.55 -10.94 -6.70
N LEU A 233 1.96 -10.26 -5.71
CA LEU A 233 0.95 -9.22 -5.89
C LEU A 233 0.99 -8.24 -4.71
N ALA A 234 0.78 -6.95 -4.96
CA ALA A 234 0.50 -5.96 -3.93
C ALA A 234 -0.93 -5.43 -4.11
N ASN A 235 -1.90 -6.14 -3.51
CA ASN A 235 -3.34 -5.89 -3.74
C ASN A 235 -3.90 -4.68 -2.99
N ILE A 236 -3.13 -4.08 -2.10
CA ILE A 236 -3.47 -2.83 -1.39
C ILE A 236 -2.49 -1.68 -1.68
N ALA A 237 -1.53 -1.86 -2.60
CA ALA A 237 -0.52 -0.84 -2.93
C ALA A 237 -1.10 0.40 -3.65
N ASP A 238 -2.38 0.36 -4.01
CA ASP A 238 -3.10 1.51 -4.54
C ASP A 238 -4.05 2.16 -3.50
N LEU A 239 -3.95 1.78 -2.21
CA LEU A 239 -4.66 2.41 -1.09
C LEU A 239 -3.74 3.30 -0.26
N TRP A 240 -4.19 4.50 0.08
CA TRP A 240 -3.51 5.34 1.07
C TRP A 240 -3.65 4.73 2.47
N LYS A 241 -2.72 5.01 3.39
CA LYS A 241 -2.77 4.42 4.74
C LYS A 241 -4.09 4.69 5.44
N GLY A 242 -4.60 5.92 5.36
CA GLY A 242 -5.92 6.25 5.92
C GLY A 242 -7.05 5.40 5.35
N GLU A 243 -6.95 4.98 4.09
CA GLU A 243 -7.91 4.07 3.44
C GLU A 243 -7.74 2.63 3.88
N VAL A 244 -6.49 2.17 4.09
CA VAL A 244 -6.22 0.85 4.68
C VAL A 244 -6.93 0.73 6.03
N PHE A 245 -6.82 1.73 6.90
CA PHE A 245 -7.52 1.74 8.19
C PHE A 245 -9.05 1.73 8.03
N ARG A 246 -9.61 2.56 7.13
CA ARG A 246 -11.07 2.58 6.89
C ARG A 246 -11.58 1.25 6.34
N LEU A 247 -10.87 0.67 5.38
CA LEU A 247 -11.24 -0.61 4.77
C LEU A 247 -11.12 -1.76 5.78
N ALA A 248 -10.09 -1.77 6.62
CA ALA A 248 -9.94 -2.76 7.69
C ALA A 248 -11.07 -2.68 8.73
N ARG A 249 -11.54 -1.47 9.09
CA ARG A 249 -12.72 -1.30 9.96
C ARG A 249 -13.97 -1.86 9.29
N HIS A 250 -14.21 -1.48 8.03
CA HIS A 250 -15.32 -2.01 7.25
C HIS A 250 -15.30 -3.55 7.17
N VAL A 251 -14.12 -4.15 6.99
CA VAL A 251 -13.95 -5.61 6.98
C VAL A 251 -14.44 -6.25 8.28
N ASN A 252 -14.08 -5.69 9.43
CA ASN A 252 -14.53 -6.18 10.73
C ASN A 252 -16.04 -5.98 10.97
N GLU A 253 -16.62 -4.93 10.40
CA GLU A 253 -18.04 -4.59 10.58
C GLU A 253 -18.96 -5.40 9.66
N LYS A 254 -18.54 -5.65 8.41
CA LYS A 254 -19.45 -6.08 7.34
C LYS A 254 -18.97 -7.26 6.50
N ALA A 255 -17.67 -7.52 6.40
CA ALA A 255 -17.15 -8.53 5.46
C ALA A 255 -17.13 -9.96 6.02
N PHE A 256 -17.15 -10.10 7.34
CA PHE A 256 -17.15 -11.39 8.05
C PHE A 256 -18.31 -11.46 9.06
N PRO A 257 -18.72 -12.64 9.54
CA PRO A 257 -19.75 -12.78 10.59
C PRO A 257 -19.42 -12.11 11.93
N GLY A 258 -18.19 -11.64 12.10
CA GLY A 258 -17.70 -10.89 13.26
C GLY A 258 -16.30 -10.34 12.99
N PRO A 259 -15.73 -9.57 13.93
CA PRO A 259 -14.42 -8.95 13.76
C PRO A 259 -13.32 -10.01 13.66
N VAL A 260 -12.54 -9.95 12.58
CA VAL A 260 -11.43 -10.88 12.32
C VAL A 260 -10.06 -10.23 12.52
N ILE A 261 -9.93 -8.93 12.24
CA ILE A 261 -8.72 -8.15 12.49
C ILE A 261 -8.70 -7.76 13.98
N PRO A 262 -7.66 -8.13 14.75
CA PRO A 262 -7.57 -7.77 16.16
C PRO A 262 -7.57 -6.25 16.39
N GLU A 263 -8.26 -5.79 17.43
CA GLU A 263 -8.36 -4.35 17.75
C GLU A 263 -6.99 -3.69 17.95
N GLY A 264 -6.03 -4.42 18.53
CA GLY A 264 -4.67 -3.92 18.71
C GLY A 264 -3.96 -3.55 17.41
N SER A 265 -4.30 -4.19 16.28
CA SER A 265 -3.73 -3.83 14.97
C SER A 265 -4.17 -2.44 14.49
N PHE A 266 -5.28 -1.89 15.03
CA PHE A 266 -5.72 -0.52 14.75
C PHE A 266 -5.13 0.51 15.71
N ALA A 267 -4.77 0.09 16.92
CA ALA A 267 -4.33 0.99 17.99
C ALA A 267 -2.82 1.24 17.98
N LEU A 268 -2.03 0.30 17.47
CA LEU A 268 -0.58 0.45 17.42
C LEU A 268 -0.16 1.53 16.40
N PRO A 269 0.89 2.32 16.72
CA PRO A 269 1.51 3.17 15.72
C PRO A 269 2.06 2.30 14.57
N PRO A 270 1.89 2.70 13.30
CA PRO A 270 2.52 2.01 12.19
C PRO A 270 4.04 1.98 12.39
N SER A 271 4.62 0.79 12.26
CA SER A 271 6.04 0.55 12.49
C SER A 271 6.50 -0.74 11.82
N ALA A 272 7.74 -0.73 11.33
CA ALA A 272 8.42 -1.94 10.85
C ALA A 272 9.11 -2.75 11.96
N GLU A 273 9.23 -2.20 13.18
CA GLU A 273 9.94 -2.80 14.33
C GLU A 273 11.33 -3.39 13.96
N LEU A 274 12.13 -2.64 13.21
CA LEU A 274 13.46 -3.09 12.75
C LEU A 274 14.61 -2.61 13.65
N GLY A 275 14.35 -1.65 14.53
CA GLY A 275 15.34 -1.07 15.42
C GLY A 275 14.72 -0.35 16.63
N PRO A 276 15.55 0.14 17.57
CA PRO A 276 15.10 0.75 18.83
C PRO A 276 14.23 2.01 18.66
N SER A 277 14.40 2.74 17.56
CA SER A 277 13.64 3.93 17.21
C SER A 277 12.19 3.63 16.78
N GLN A 278 11.85 2.35 16.61
CA GLN A 278 10.58 1.87 16.06
C GLN A 278 9.76 1.03 17.07
N ASN A 279 10.07 1.12 18.37
CA ASN A 279 9.37 0.36 19.41
C ASN A 279 7.93 0.87 19.62
N VAL A 280 6.96 0.05 19.19
CA VAL A 280 5.52 0.39 19.27
C VAL A 280 4.98 0.43 20.70
N ASP A 281 5.55 -0.34 21.63
CA ASP A 281 5.13 -0.34 23.04
C ASP A 281 5.52 0.98 23.74
N GLU A 282 6.51 1.71 23.18
CA GLU A 282 6.91 3.06 23.61
C GLU A 282 6.20 4.17 22.81
N GLY A 283 5.23 3.82 21.95
CA GLY A 283 4.52 4.77 21.09
C GLY A 283 5.36 5.30 19.92
N LYS A 284 6.49 4.68 19.61
CA LYS A 284 7.35 5.03 18.46
C LYS A 284 6.93 4.25 17.21
N GLY A 285 7.25 4.78 16.04
CA GLY A 285 6.90 4.15 14.77
C GLY A 285 7.57 4.81 13.58
N ASP A 286 6.95 4.67 12.41
CA ASP A 286 7.45 5.22 11.17
C ASP A 286 7.57 6.75 11.23
N PRO A 287 8.54 7.34 10.51
CA PRO A 287 8.67 8.79 10.40
C PRO A 287 7.58 9.44 9.53
N ILE A 288 6.69 8.65 8.92
CA ILE A 288 5.59 9.13 8.09
C ILE A 288 4.43 9.57 9.00
N ILE A 289 4.03 10.82 8.90
CA ILE A 289 2.84 11.39 9.53
C ILE A 289 1.65 11.12 8.60
N TYR A 290 1.20 9.87 8.56
CA TYR A 290 0.25 9.37 7.55
C TYR A 290 -0.96 10.28 7.26
N PRO A 291 -1.68 10.85 8.25
CA PRO A 291 -2.80 11.75 7.95
C PRO A 291 -2.41 12.95 7.06
N TYR A 292 -1.25 13.56 7.32
CA TYR A 292 -0.73 14.69 6.55
C TYR A 292 -0.02 14.23 5.27
N HIS A 293 0.89 13.26 5.39
CA HIS A 293 1.70 12.79 4.26
C HIS A 293 0.87 12.09 3.19
N ASP A 294 -0.23 11.41 3.53
CA ASP A 294 -1.17 10.89 2.52
C ASP A 294 -1.68 12.05 1.63
N LYS A 295 -2.04 13.20 2.21
CA LYS A 295 -2.50 14.39 1.46
C LYS A 295 -1.39 15.01 0.62
N LEU A 296 -0.20 15.14 1.20
CA LEU A 296 0.97 15.64 0.48
C LEU A 296 1.28 14.74 -0.73
N PHE A 297 1.30 13.43 -0.54
CA PHE A 297 1.63 12.45 -1.58
C PHE A 297 0.53 12.35 -2.65
N GLN A 298 -0.74 12.44 -2.26
CA GLN A 298 -1.88 12.58 -3.17
C GLN A 298 -1.70 13.77 -4.12
N SER A 299 -1.15 14.89 -3.61
CA SER A 299 -0.91 16.08 -4.43
C SER A 299 0.09 15.86 -5.56
N TRP A 300 1.05 14.94 -5.37
CA TRP A 300 2.06 14.58 -6.37
C TRP A 300 1.57 13.52 -7.35
N VAL A 301 0.76 12.58 -6.86
CA VAL A 301 0.41 11.36 -7.58
C VAL A 301 -0.92 11.52 -8.30
N GLU A 302 -1.98 11.91 -7.58
CA GLU A 302 -3.38 11.76 -8.00
C GLU A 302 -4.01 13.01 -8.58
N ARG A 303 -3.52 14.20 -8.20
CA ARG A 303 -4.03 15.45 -8.76
C ARG A 303 -3.97 15.46 -10.29
N GLN A 304 -4.95 16.11 -10.91
CA GLN A 304 -4.96 16.35 -12.35
C GLN A 304 -3.72 17.17 -12.73
N ASP A 305 -3.55 18.30 -12.04
CA ASP A 305 -2.34 19.12 -12.06
C ASP A 305 -1.48 18.75 -10.85
N ARG A 306 -0.53 17.84 -11.09
CA ARG A 306 0.38 17.32 -10.06
C ARG A 306 1.21 18.47 -9.48
N ALA A 307 1.18 18.59 -8.17
CA ALA A 307 1.89 19.66 -7.47
C ALA A 307 3.41 19.42 -7.49
N SER A 308 4.16 20.45 -7.83
CA SER A 308 5.60 20.53 -7.70
C SER A 308 6.01 21.04 -6.31
N PRO A 309 7.27 20.83 -5.88
CA PRO A 309 7.78 21.45 -4.66
C PRO A 309 7.67 22.98 -4.66
N GLU A 310 7.78 23.61 -5.84
CA GLU A 310 7.59 25.06 -6.01
C GLU A 310 6.18 25.49 -5.62
N GLU A 311 5.16 24.81 -6.13
CA GLU A 311 3.76 25.12 -5.84
C GLU A 311 3.41 24.86 -4.38
N LEU A 312 3.89 23.76 -3.81
CA LEU A 312 3.65 23.43 -2.40
C LEU A 312 4.27 24.45 -1.46
N LEU A 313 5.51 24.87 -1.74
CA LEU A 313 6.17 25.90 -0.95
C LEU A 313 5.53 27.28 -1.13
N LYS A 314 5.00 27.56 -2.32
CA LYS A 314 4.21 28.78 -2.58
C LYS A 314 2.91 28.78 -1.79
N TRP A 315 2.14 27.70 -1.83
CA TRP A 315 0.90 27.59 -1.06
C TRP A 315 1.14 27.65 0.44
N TYR A 316 2.25 27.09 0.92
CA TYR A 316 2.70 27.25 2.30
C TYR A 316 2.92 28.74 2.64
N ALA A 317 3.67 29.47 1.81
CA ALA A 317 3.93 30.89 2.01
C ALA A 317 2.67 31.78 1.95
N GLU A 318 1.65 31.35 1.21
CA GLU A 318 0.37 32.04 1.03
C GLU A 318 -0.67 31.63 2.09
N GLY A 319 -0.36 30.66 2.98
CA GLY A 319 -1.32 30.13 3.95
C GLY A 319 -2.47 29.34 3.32
N ALA A 320 -2.25 28.79 2.12
CA ALA A 320 -3.25 28.06 1.34
C ALA A 320 -2.98 26.55 1.27
N LEU A 321 -1.85 26.07 1.80
CA LEU A 321 -1.40 24.68 1.63
C LEU A 321 -2.44 23.66 2.07
N GLU A 322 -3.00 23.82 3.26
CA GLU A 322 -4.01 22.92 3.84
C GLU A 322 -5.19 22.73 2.89
N LYS A 323 -5.74 23.83 2.38
CA LYS A 323 -6.85 23.82 1.43
C LYS A 323 -6.45 23.15 0.11
N GLU A 324 -5.28 23.46 -0.43
CA GLU A 324 -4.85 22.97 -1.73
C GLU A 324 -4.54 21.46 -1.74
N ILE A 325 -4.03 20.91 -0.63
CA ILE A 325 -3.80 19.45 -0.50
C ILE A 325 -4.99 18.72 0.15
N GLY A 326 -5.99 19.45 0.64
CA GLY A 326 -7.15 18.88 1.35
C GLY A 326 -6.77 18.26 2.71
N TRP A 327 -5.88 18.92 3.44
CA TRP A 327 -5.50 18.57 4.81
C TRP A 327 -6.37 19.33 5.81
N GLU A 328 -7.02 18.61 6.73
CA GLU A 328 -7.94 19.18 7.72
C GLU A 328 -7.25 19.67 9.00
N GLY A 329 -5.98 19.28 9.21
CA GLY A 329 -5.17 19.76 10.32
C GLY A 329 -4.46 21.08 9.99
N MET A 330 -3.62 21.56 10.91
CA MET A 330 -2.82 22.77 10.72
C MET A 330 -1.35 22.41 10.54
N ILE A 331 -0.71 22.93 9.49
CA ILE A 331 0.71 22.65 9.20
C ILE A 331 1.62 23.20 10.31
N SER A 332 1.22 24.31 10.94
CA SER A 332 1.90 24.89 12.10
C SER A 332 1.94 23.99 13.33
N ASN A 333 1.03 22.99 13.44
CA ASN A 333 1.09 22.00 14.50
C ASN A 333 2.15 20.91 14.25
N LEU A 334 2.55 20.73 12.99
CA LEU A 334 3.52 19.71 12.57
C LEU A 334 4.93 20.29 12.44
N PHE A 335 5.03 21.53 11.97
CA PHE A 335 6.30 22.19 11.70
C PHE A 335 6.34 23.57 12.38
N PRO A 336 7.36 23.84 13.21
CA PRO A 336 7.45 25.10 13.93
C PRO A 336 7.71 26.31 13.02
N ASP A 337 8.35 26.09 11.87
CA ASP A 337 8.73 27.15 10.95
C ASP A 337 8.81 26.65 9.49
N ALA A 338 9.07 27.58 8.57
CA ALA A 338 9.22 27.30 7.16
C ALA A 338 10.43 26.38 6.85
N ALA A 339 11.48 26.40 7.68
CA ALA A 339 12.66 25.58 7.47
C ALA A 339 12.36 24.10 7.77
N ALA A 340 11.64 23.83 8.86
CA ALA A 340 11.16 22.50 9.22
C ALA A 340 10.20 21.92 8.17
N PHE A 341 9.22 22.70 7.71
CA PHE A 341 8.32 22.30 6.62
C PHE A 341 9.10 22.01 5.33
N THR A 342 10.04 22.89 4.95
CA THR A 342 10.85 22.71 3.74
C THR A 342 11.72 21.46 3.83
N ALA A 343 12.30 21.17 5.01
CA ALA A 343 13.10 19.97 5.22
C ALA A 343 12.27 18.68 5.07
N ASP A 344 11.05 18.66 5.58
CA ASP A 344 10.12 17.52 5.39
C ASP A 344 9.74 17.36 3.91
N LEU A 345 9.32 18.44 3.25
CA LEU A 345 8.99 18.44 1.83
C LEU A 345 10.15 17.92 0.98
N GLU A 346 11.37 18.40 1.22
CA GLU A 346 12.55 17.96 0.47
C GLU A 346 12.91 16.50 0.76
N ARG A 347 12.83 16.06 2.02
CA ARG A 347 13.08 14.67 2.40
C ARG A 347 12.21 13.72 1.57
N TRP A 348 10.90 13.95 1.55
CA TRP A 348 9.96 13.07 0.88
C TRP A 348 9.98 13.21 -0.63
N TRP A 349 10.14 14.44 -1.15
CA TRP A 349 10.27 14.64 -2.59
C TRP A 349 11.52 13.98 -3.17
N ASN A 350 12.65 14.05 -2.44
CA ASN A 350 13.90 13.41 -2.85
C ASN A 350 13.77 11.89 -2.90
N LEU A 351 13.01 11.31 -1.97
CA LEU A 351 12.70 9.89 -2.00
C LEU A 351 11.78 9.56 -3.18
N TYR A 352 10.62 10.24 -3.28
CA TYR A 352 9.60 10.03 -4.33
C TYR A 352 10.19 10.09 -5.74
N SER A 353 10.94 11.15 -6.04
CA SER A 353 11.52 11.40 -7.37
C SER A 353 12.86 10.70 -7.60
N GLY A 354 13.44 10.11 -6.55
CA GLY A 354 14.74 9.46 -6.58
C GLY A 354 14.64 7.94 -6.56
N LEU A 355 15.25 7.31 -5.57
CA LEU A 355 15.36 5.85 -5.50
C LEU A 355 13.98 5.16 -5.38
N ALA A 356 12.95 5.84 -4.87
CA ALA A 356 11.61 5.25 -4.78
C ALA A 356 11.04 4.90 -6.16
N ALA A 357 11.32 5.70 -7.21
CA ALA A 357 10.92 5.37 -8.57
C ALA A 357 11.52 4.02 -9.02
N ALA A 358 12.81 3.80 -8.74
CA ALA A 358 13.46 2.52 -9.03
C ALA A 358 12.89 1.35 -8.22
N LYS A 359 12.47 1.59 -6.98
CA LYS A 359 11.78 0.59 -6.14
C LYS A 359 10.41 0.24 -6.71
N ARG A 360 9.60 1.24 -7.07
CA ARG A 360 8.26 1.04 -7.67
C ARG A 360 8.31 0.25 -8.97
N VAL A 361 9.31 0.51 -9.83
CA VAL A 361 9.53 -0.27 -11.06
C VAL A 361 9.76 -1.76 -10.75
N GLN A 362 10.44 -2.08 -9.65
CA GLN A 362 10.77 -3.44 -9.24
C GLN A 362 9.76 -4.11 -8.30
N ALA A 363 8.77 -3.36 -7.80
CA ALA A 363 7.68 -3.91 -7.00
C ALA A 363 6.90 -5.00 -7.76
N PRO A 364 6.15 -5.88 -7.08
CA PRO A 364 5.19 -6.76 -7.75
C PRO A 364 4.12 -5.99 -8.53
N PRO A 365 3.29 -6.69 -9.32
CA PRO A 365 2.09 -6.12 -9.90
C PRO A 365 1.22 -5.45 -8.84
N VAL A 366 0.62 -4.31 -9.17
CA VAL A 366 -0.30 -3.55 -8.30
C VAL A 366 -1.72 -3.75 -8.80
N LEU A 367 -2.67 -3.96 -7.89
CA LEU A 367 -4.10 -3.92 -8.20
C LEU A 367 -4.58 -2.46 -8.16
N ALA A 368 -4.92 -1.91 -9.33
CA ALA A 368 -5.41 -0.56 -9.48
C ALA A 368 -6.88 -0.47 -9.08
N VAL A 369 -7.17 0.40 -8.12
CA VAL A 369 -8.52 0.76 -7.65
C VAL A 369 -8.74 2.27 -7.67
N LYS A 370 -7.74 3.03 -8.14
CA LYS A 370 -7.77 4.48 -8.32
C LYS A 370 -7.38 4.84 -9.74
N ARG A 371 -7.63 6.10 -10.09
CA ARG A 371 -7.34 6.66 -11.42
C ARG A 371 -5.86 6.62 -11.81
N ARG A 372 -4.94 6.59 -10.83
CA ARG A 372 -3.50 6.64 -11.06
C ARG A 372 -2.77 5.67 -10.16
N ALA A 373 -2.66 4.42 -10.61
CA ALA A 373 -1.84 3.41 -9.96
C ALA A 373 -0.38 3.51 -10.44
N PHE A 374 0.56 3.12 -9.58
CA PHE A 374 1.96 2.99 -9.98
C PHE A 374 2.14 1.87 -11.01
N GLY A 375 3.05 2.06 -11.96
CA GLY A 375 3.28 1.12 -13.06
C GLY A 375 2.80 1.65 -14.40
N PHE A 376 1.69 1.12 -14.91
CA PHE A 376 1.21 1.45 -16.26
C PHE A 376 0.73 2.91 -16.37
N ASP A 377 -0.11 3.38 -15.43
CA ASP A 377 -0.69 4.73 -15.46
C ASP A 377 0.31 5.82 -15.06
N GLN A 378 1.20 5.49 -14.14
CA GLN A 378 2.28 6.36 -13.69
C GLN A 378 3.63 5.83 -14.15
N ARG A 379 4.01 6.27 -15.35
CA ARG A 379 5.34 6.06 -15.91
C ARG A 379 6.29 7.14 -15.41
N GLU A 380 7.35 6.72 -14.74
CA GLU A 380 8.28 7.61 -14.06
C GLU A 380 9.69 7.41 -14.59
N ALA A 381 10.43 8.50 -14.70
CA ALA A 381 11.85 8.43 -15.02
C ALA A 381 12.66 8.13 -13.76
N ILE A 382 13.62 7.22 -13.86
CA ILE A 382 14.57 6.94 -12.78
C ILE A 382 15.72 7.96 -12.89
N THR A 383 15.53 9.12 -12.29
CA THR A 383 16.48 10.24 -12.35
C THR A 383 16.75 10.84 -10.98
N LYS A 384 17.74 11.72 -10.88
CA LYS A 384 17.92 12.50 -9.65
C LYS A 384 16.76 13.49 -9.48
N PRO A 385 16.33 13.77 -8.23
CA PRO A 385 15.38 14.85 -7.96
C PRO A 385 15.88 16.18 -8.52
N TRP A 386 14.95 16.97 -9.06
CA TRP A 386 15.23 18.30 -9.59
C TRP A 386 14.36 19.35 -8.90
N TYR A 387 14.91 20.54 -8.73
CA TYR A 387 14.25 21.70 -8.15
C TYR A 387 14.47 22.92 -9.06
N SER A 388 13.39 23.67 -9.30
CA SER A 388 13.44 24.88 -10.10
C SER A 388 14.23 26.01 -9.41
N GLU A 389 14.70 26.97 -10.20
CA GLU A 389 15.33 28.18 -9.65
C GLU A 389 14.36 29.00 -8.78
N ARG A 390 13.08 29.03 -9.17
CA ARG A 390 12.02 29.71 -8.41
C ARG A 390 11.78 29.04 -7.06
N TYR A 391 11.75 27.71 -6.99
CA TYR A 391 11.71 26.99 -5.72
C TYR A 391 12.91 27.38 -4.84
N ARG A 392 14.13 27.34 -5.38
CA ARG A 392 15.34 27.69 -4.63
C ARG A 392 15.32 29.13 -4.12
N ALA A 393 14.81 30.06 -4.93
CA ALA A 393 14.67 31.47 -4.53
C ALA A 393 13.61 31.64 -3.43
N LEU A 394 12.47 30.96 -3.55
CA LEU A 394 11.40 30.99 -2.55
C LEU A 394 11.85 30.37 -1.23
N LYS A 395 12.55 29.23 -1.28
CA LYS A 395 13.17 28.59 -0.11
C LYS A 395 14.04 29.58 0.65
N ARG A 396 15.04 30.19 -0.01
CA ARG A 396 15.91 31.20 0.62
C ARG A 396 15.11 32.33 1.27
N LYS A 397 14.11 32.86 0.57
CA LYS A 397 13.26 33.93 1.11
C LYS A 397 12.50 33.54 2.38
N LEU A 398 12.09 32.28 2.50
CA LEU A 398 11.32 31.79 3.64
C LEU A 398 12.20 31.30 4.80
N THR A 399 13.36 30.72 4.50
CA THR A 399 14.28 30.17 5.52
C THR A 399 15.26 31.20 6.08
N ASP A 400 15.57 32.25 5.32
CA ASP A 400 16.57 33.25 5.71
C ASP A 400 15.95 34.47 6.45
N ARG A 401 14.64 34.44 6.72
CA ARG A 401 13.98 35.46 7.56
C ARG A 401 14.31 35.20 9.04
N PRO A 402 14.90 36.16 9.78
CA PRO A 402 15.00 36.04 11.23
C PRO A 402 13.59 35.98 11.84
N ALA A 403 13.42 35.10 12.82
CA ALA A 403 12.17 34.79 13.50
C ALA A 403 11.49 36.01 14.15
#